data_AF-A0A1G3LQ98-F1
#
_entry.id   AF-A0A1G3LQ98-F1
#
_cell.length_a   1.000
_cell.length_b   1.000
_cell.length_c   1.000
_cell.angle_alpha   90.00
_cell.angle_beta   90.00
_cell.angle_gamma   90.00
#
_symmetry.space_group_name_H-M   'P 1'
#
loop_
_entity.id
_entity.type
_entity.pdbx_description
1 polymer ?
#
loop_
_entity_poly.entity_id
_entity_poly.type
_entity_poly.pdbx_seq_one_letter_code
_entity_poly.pdbx_strand_id
1 'polypeptide(L)'
;MKIEIGSIHSIEYPFVLEDYTLCEDEGPFTCKTWRPGVRYEQVDNFGGVDTKIDGKGKMRLTVVDIHKPGKFPKRIFFTRQWEGPEGVKFGKGKLHITTEQHFKRLVAGYRYWDEIAE
;
A
#
# COMPACT_ATOMS: atom_id res chain seq x y z
N MET A 1 -6.81 15.56 -10.45
CA MET A 1 -7.03 14.10 -10.55
C MET A 1 -8.51 13.83 -10.77
N LYS A 2 -8.85 13.13 -11.87
CA LYS A 2 -10.23 12.70 -12.18
C LYS A 2 -10.50 11.36 -11.48
N ILE A 3 -11.63 11.21 -10.81
CA ILE A 3 -12.06 9.97 -10.16
C ILE A 3 -13.32 9.52 -10.89
N GLU A 4 -13.24 8.41 -11.60
CA GLU A 4 -14.33 7.90 -12.44
C GLU A 4 -14.52 6.42 -12.18
N ILE A 5 -15.74 5.92 -12.37
CA ILE A 5 -16.00 4.49 -12.24
C ILE A 5 -15.17 3.74 -13.29
N GLY A 6 -14.45 2.71 -12.87
CA GLY A 6 -13.52 1.94 -13.70
C GLY A 6 -12.12 2.53 -13.81
N SER A 7 -11.84 3.73 -13.26
CA SER A 7 -10.49 4.31 -13.32
C SER A 7 -9.52 3.53 -12.43
N ILE A 8 -8.30 3.30 -12.95
CA ILE A 8 -7.20 2.67 -12.22
C ILE A 8 -6.15 3.72 -11.92
N HIS A 9 -5.86 3.92 -10.63
CA HIS A 9 -4.77 4.77 -10.18
C HIS A 9 -3.61 3.90 -9.73
N SER A 10 -2.45 4.09 -10.33
CA SER A 10 -1.20 3.42 -9.96
C SER A 10 -0.28 4.45 -9.34
N ILE A 11 0.12 4.21 -8.10
CA ILE A 11 0.87 5.17 -7.28
C ILE A 11 2.13 4.49 -6.78
N GLU A 12 3.28 5.15 -6.90
CA GLU A 12 4.53 4.66 -6.32
C GLU A 12 4.36 4.49 -4.80
N TYR A 13 4.84 3.37 -4.27
CA TYR A 13 4.63 3.02 -2.87
C TYR A 13 5.86 2.29 -2.32
N PRO A 14 6.26 2.57 -1.06
CA PRO A 14 7.39 1.92 -0.43
C PRO A 14 7.06 0.47 -0.05
N PHE A 15 8.07 -0.40 -0.10
CA PHE A 15 7.99 -1.77 0.37
C PHE A 15 9.20 -2.10 1.24
N VAL A 16 8.98 -3.02 2.17
CA VAL A 16 10.03 -3.66 2.96
C VAL A 16 10.06 -5.15 2.65
N LEU A 17 11.25 -5.73 2.69
CA LEU A 17 11.50 -7.14 2.47
C LEU A 17 11.55 -7.82 3.84
N GLU A 18 10.58 -8.69 4.10
CA GLU A 18 10.45 -9.40 5.37
C GLU A 18 10.53 -10.91 5.15
N ASP A 19 11.09 -11.61 6.14
CA ASP A 19 11.07 -13.06 6.17
C ASP A 19 9.67 -13.53 6.59
N TYR A 20 9.08 -14.39 5.79
CA TYR A 20 7.77 -14.98 6.03
C TYR A 20 7.90 -16.50 6.12
N THR A 21 7.49 -17.04 7.26
CA THR A 21 7.50 -18.48 7.50
C THR A 21 6.14 -19.07 7.14
N LEU A 22 6.17 -19.96 6.15
CA LEU A 22 5.07 -20.83 5.78
C LEU A 22 5.19 -22.13 6.58
N CYS A 23 4.09 -22.60 7.17
CA CYS A 23 4.03 -23.95 7.71
C CYS A 23 3.49 -24.87 6.62
N GLU A 24 4.38 -25.68 6.03
CA GLU A 24 4.02 -26.73 5.08
C GLU A 24 4.07 -28.11 5.76
N ASP A 25 3.55 -29.14 5.09
CA ASP A 25 3.47 -30.49 5.64
C ASP A 25 4.85 -31.11 5.95
N GLU A 26 5.90 -30.66 5.26
CA GLU A 26 7.30 -31.08 5.46
C GLU A 26 8.03 -30.28 6.56
N GLY A 27 7.37 -29.26 7.14
CA GLY A 27 7.93 -28.38 8.16
C GLY A 27 7.87 -26.90 7.79
N PRO A 28 8.39 -26.01 8.65
CA PRO A 28 8.40 -24.58 8.40
C PRO A 28 9.42 -24.20 7.31
N PHE A 29 8.96 -23.51 6.28
CA PHE A 29 9.77 -22.94 5.21
C PHE A 29 9.75 -21.42 5.30
N THR A 30 10.93 -20.78 5.35
CA THR A 30 11.05 -19.32 5.40
C THR A 30 11.45 -18.78 4.04
N CYS A 31 10.66 -17.85 3.50
CA CYS A 31 10.95 -17.14 2.26
C CYS A 31 10.87 -15.63 2.45
N LYS A 32 11.54 -14.87 1.57
CA LYS A 32 11.45 -13.41 1.57
C LYS A 32 10.21 -12.96 0.83
N THR A 33 9.45 -12.04 1.41
CA THR A 33 8.24 -11.47 0.82
C THR A 33 8.20 -9.96 0.95
N TRP A 34 7.57 -9.30 -0.01
CA TRP A 34 7.39 -7.85 0.02
C TRP A 34 6.14 -7.47 0.81
N ARG A 35 6.35 -6.64 1.84
CA ARG A 35 5.27 -5.99 2.58
C ARG A 35 5.15 -4.53 2.16
N PRO A 36 3.96 -4.05 1.74
CA PRO A 36 3.76 -2.62 1.48
C PRO A 36 3.94 -1.80 2.75
N GLY A 37 4.69 -0.72 2.67
CA GLY A 37 4.93 0.24 3.75
C GLY A 37 6.41 0.44 4.05
N VAL A 38 6.67 0.97 5.24
CA VAL A 38 8.01 1.24 5.79
C VAL A 38 8.22 0.42 7.06
N ARG A 39 9.48 0.29 7.47
CA ARG A 39 9.89 -0.22 8.77
C ARG A 39 10.49 0.93 9.58
N TYR A 40 10.15 0.98 10.86
CA TYR A 40 10.70 1.96 11.78
C TYR A 40 11.92 1.37 12.46
N GLU A 41 13.07 2.03 12.35
CA GLU A 41 14.31 1.64 13.02
C GLU A 41 14.71 2.71 14.03
N GLN A 42 15.14 2.27 15.22
CA GLN A 42 15.67 3.19 16.23
C GLN A 42 17.09 3.56 15.83
N VAL A 43 17.34 4.86 15.63
CA VAL A 43 18.63 5.38 15.15
C VAL A 43 19.51 5.94 16.27
N ASP A 44 18.94 6.19 17.44
CA ASP A 44 19.69 6.65 18.61
C ASP A 44 19.10 6.14 19.93
N ASN A 45 19.88 6.28 21.02
CA ASN A 45 19.45 5.91 22.37
C ASN A 45 18.51 6.95 23.03
N PHE A 46 18.17 8.03 22.35
CA PHE A 46 17.29 9.11 22.84
C PHE A 46 15.86 9.01 22.28
N GLY A 47 15.57 7.97 21.48
CA GLY A 47 14.25 7.72 20.92
C GLY A 47 14.04 8.26 19.51
N GLY A 48 15.12 8.63 18.82
CA GLY A 48 15.10 8.89 17.39
C GLY A 48 14.68 7.64 16.62
N VAL A 49 13.69 7.78 15.75
CA VAL A 49 13.16 6.72 14.90
C VAL A 49 13.20 7.18 13.46
N ASP A 50 13.74 6.34 12.59
CA ASP A 50 13.82 6.57 11.17
C ASP A 50 13.00 5.55 10.38
N THR A 51 12.64 5.87 9.15
CA THR A 51 11.87 5.01 8.26
C THR A 51 12.75 4.40 7.19
N LYS A 52 12.89 3.07 7.20
CA LYS A 52 13.54 2.31 6.13
C LYS A 52 12.57 1.72 5.13
N ILE A 53 13.04 1.67 3.88
CA ILE A 53 12.44 0.93 2.78
C ILE A 53 13.50 0.07 2.10
N ASP A 54 13.09 -1.10 1.60
CA ASP A 54 13.97 -2.03 0.87
C ASP A 54 13.70 -1.98 -0.64
N GLY A 55 12.60 -1.35 -1.08
CA GLY A 55 12.28 -1.18 -2.49
C GLY A 55 11.05 -0.31 -2.75
N LYS A 56 10.86 0.04 -4.02
CA LYS A 56 9.69 0.80 -4.48
C LYS A 56 8.87 -0.04 -5.43
N GLY A 57 7.58 -0.18 -5.12
CA GLY A 57 6.60 -0.82 -5.98
C GLY A 57 5.46 0.14 -6.26
N LYS A 58 4.26 -0.40 -6.50
CA LYS A 58 3.07 0.42 -6.75
C LYS A 58 1.86 -0.05 -5.95
N MET A 59 1.10 0.91 -5.45
CA MET A 59 -0.28 0.72 -5.03
C MET A 59 -1.20 0.90 -6.26
N ARG A 60 -2.04 -0.10 -6.53
CA ARG A 60 -3.09 -0.03 -7.56
C ARG A 60 -4.45 0.10 -6.91
N LEU A 61 -5.14 1.20 -7.18
CA LEU A 61 -6.50 1.49 -6.72
C LEU A 61 -7.45 1.51 -7.92
N THR A 62 -8.40 0.58 -7.97
CA THR A 62 -9.41 0.54 -9.04
C THR A 62 -10.74 1.02 -8.48
N VAL A 63 -11.28 2.11 -9.02
CA VAL A 63 -12.58 2.65 -8.60
C VAL A 63 -13.69 1.75 -9.13
N VAL A 64 -14.48 1.19 -8.22
CA VAL A 64 -15.59 0.27 -8.53
C VAL A 64 -16.91 1.03 -8.62
N ASP A 65 -17.15 1.99 -7.72
CA ASP A 65 -18.38 2.79 -7.71
C ASP A 65 -18.16 4.13 -6.99
N ILE A 66 -19.01 5.10 -7.29
CA ILE A 66 -19.02 6.44 -6.70
C ILE A 66 -20.45 6.79 -6.29
N HIS A 67 -20.66 6.92 -4.98
CA HIS A 67 -21.99 7.18 -4.44
C HIS A 67 -22.04 8.48 -3.63
N LYS A 68 -23.05 9.31 -3.87
CA LYS A 68 -23.31 10.55 -3.11
C LYS A 68 -24.70 10.46 -2.46
N PRO A 69 -24.82 10.00 -1.21
CA PRO A 69 -26.11 9.89 -0.54
C PRO A 69 -26.55 11.25 0.01
N GLY A 70 -27.46 11.92 -0.68
CA GLY A 70 -28.08 13.18 -0.23
C GLY A 70 -27.08 14.18 0.35
N LYS A 71 -27.27 14.54 1.63
CA LYS A 71 -26.41 15.50 2.35
C LYS A 71 -25.04 14.98 2.78
N PHE A 72 -24.80 13.67 2.74
CA PHE A 72 -23.59 13.06 3.29
C PHE A 72 -22.40 13.13 2.32
N PRO A 73 -21.14 12.99 2.79
CA PRO A 73 -19.97 13.02 1.91
C PRO A 73 -20.02 11.95 0.82
N LYS A 74 -19.48 12.29 -0.36
CA LYS A 74 -19.31 11.35 -1.47
C LYS A 74 -18.41 10.18 -1.04
N ARG A 75 -18.87 8.96 -1.30
CA ARG A 75 -18.18 7.70 -1.03
C ARG A 75 -17.60 7.14 -2.32
N ILE A 76 -16.36 6.68 -2.23
CA ILE A 76 -15.65 5.99 -3.29
C ILE A 76 -15.52 4.53 -2.86
N PHE A 77 -16.05 3.63 -3.68
CA PHE A 77 -15.83 2.20 -3.56
C PHE A 77 -14.69 1.81 -4.49
N PHE A 78 -13.71 1.07 -4.00
CA PHE A 78 -12.53 0.73 -4.78
C PHE A 78 -11.93 -0.60 -4.33
N THR A 79 -11.19 -1.27 -5.22
CA THR A 79 -10.30 -2.37 -4.83
C THR A 79 -8.88 -1.85 -4.69
N ARG A 80 -8.09 -2.50 -3.83
CA ARG A 80 -6.68 -2.17 -3.63
C ARG A 80 -5.82 -3.42 -3.83
N GLN A 81 -4.83 -3.29 -4.70
CA GLN A 81 -3.81 -4.30 -4.97
C GLN A 81 -2.43 -3.65 -4.95
N TRP A 82 -1.40 -4.48 -4.95
CA TRP A 82 -0.02 -4.07 -4.90
C TRP A 82 0.74 -4.69 -6.06
N GLU A 83 1.78 -4.00 -6.49
CA GLU A 83 2.78 -4.46 -7.45
C GLU A 83 4.12 -4.30 -6.74
N GLY A 84 4.81 -5.41 -6.46
CA GLY A 84 6.11 -5.38 -5.79
C GLY A 84 7.19 -4.71 -6.64
N PRO A 85 8.37 -4.42 -6.09
CA PRO A 85 9.50 -3.84 -6.83
C PRO A 85 9.90 -4.61 -8.10
N GLU A 86 9.73 -5.94 -8.08
CA GLU A 86 9.95 -6.87 -9.19
C GLU A 86 8.80 -6.90 -10.22
N GLY A 87 7.73 -6.13 -10.00
CA GLY A 87 6.57 -6.06 -10.90
C GLY A 87 5.51 -7.14 -10.67
N VAL A 88 5.69 -8.03 -9.69
CA VAL A 88 4.71 -9.07 -9.35
C VAL A 88 3.53 -8.46 -8.60
N LYS A 89 2.32 -8.73 -9.08
CA LYS A 89 1.09 -8.23 -8.46
C LYS A 89 0.60 -9.16 -7.36
N PHE A 90 0.16 -8.57 -6.25
CA PHE A 90 -0.38 -9.31 -5.11
C PHE A 90 -1.45 -8.49 -4.35
N GLY A 91 -2.07 -9.15 -3.37
CA GLY A 91 -3.19 -8.60 -2.60
C GLY A 91 -4.55 -8.98 -3.18
N LYS A 92 -5.46 -9.38 -2.28
CA LYS A 92 -6.83 -9.76 -2.62
C LYS A 92 -7.60 -8.53 -3.09
N GLY A 93 -8.44 -8.69 -4.11
CA GLY A 93 -9.34 -7.64 -4.62
C GLY A 93 -10.51 -7.31 -3.69
N LYS A 94 -10.25 -7.14 -2.40
CA LYS A 94 -11.28 -6.78 -1.41
C LYS A 94 -11.84 -5.39 -1.74
N LEU A 95 -13.16 -5.26 -1.65
CA LEU A 95 -13.82 -3.98 -1.79
C LEU A 95 -13.55 -3.11 -0.54
N HIS A 96 -13.11 -1.90 -0.77
CA HIS A 96 -12.91 -0.85 0.22
C HIS A 96 -13.88 0.30 -0.06
N ILE A 97 -14.21 1.05 1.00
CA ILE A 97 -15.02 2.27 0.91
C ILE A 97 -14.35 3.39 1.70
N THR A 98 -14.34 4.60 1.14
CA THR A 98 -13.84 5.79 1.85
C THR A 98 -14.48 7.08 1.33
N THR A 99 -14.17 8.24 1.95
CA THR A 99 -14.58 9.55 1.40
C THR A 99 -13.74 9.93 0.19
N GLU A 100 -14.29 10.76 -0.71
CA GLU A 100 -13.53 11.33 -1.82
C GLU A 100 -12.22 12.02 -1.36
N GLN A 101 -12.25 12.76 -0.25
CA GLN A 101 -11.07 13.44 0.28
C GLN A 101 -9.99 12.45 0.75
N HIS A 102 -10.38 11.37 1.43
CA HIS A 102 -9.43 10.34 1.85
C HIS A 102 -8.90 9.57 0.63
N PHE A 103 -9.74 9.26 -0.36
CA PHE A 103 -9.29 8.64 -1.60
C PHE A 103 -8.24 9.49 -2.33
N LYS A 104 -8.47 10.81 -2.41
CA LYS A 104 -7.47 11.75 -2.98
C LYS A 104 -6.14 11.70 -2.23
N ARG A 105 -6.15 11.56 -0.90
CA ARG A 105 -4.92 11.38 -0.10
C ARG A 105 -4.22 10.05 -0.39
N LEU A 106 -4.97 8.97 -0.60
CA LEU A 106 -4.39 7.68 -0.98
C LEU A 106 -3.70 7.76 -2.34
N VAL A 107 -4.32 8.44 -3.31
CA VAL A 107 -3.72 8.60 -4.64
C VAL A 107 -2.57 9.60 -4.66
N ALA A 108 -2.52 10.53 -3.70
CA ALA A 108 -1.37 11.42 -3.55
C ALA A 108 -0.07 10.69 -3.17
N GLY A 109 -0.15 9.43 -2.73
CA GLY A 109 1.03 8.62 -2.42
C GLY A 109 1.37 8.54 -0.94
N TYR A 110 2.46 7.83 -0.65
CA TYR A 110 2.95 7.68 0.70
C TYR A 110 3.69 8.96 1.14
N ARG A 111 3.40 9.42 2.36
CA ARG A 111 3.74 10.78 2.78
C ARG A 111 5.21 10.97 3.22
N TYR A 112 5.88 9.90 3.67
CA TYR A 112 7.19 9.98 4.33
C TYR A 112 8.02 8.73 4.00
N TRP A 113 8.76 8.73 2.89
CA TRP A 113 9.57 7.56 2.51
C TRP A 113 10.86 7.89 1.74
N ASP A 114 11.26 9.16 1.62
CA ASP A 114 12.31 9.62 0.69
C ASP A 114 13.74 9.07 0.93
N GLU A 115 13.94 8.17 1.88
CA GLU A 115 15.25 7.55 2.17
C GLU A 115 15.25 6.05 1.81
N ILE A 116 15.95 5.71 0.72
CA ILE A 116 16.31 4.32 0.41
C ILE A 116 17.52 3.97 1.27
N ALA A 117 17.46 2.87 2.02
CA ALA A 117 18.62 2.37 2.72
C ALA A 117 19.62 1.77 1.71
N GLU A 118 20.83 2.34 1.63
CA GLU A 118 21.99 1.75 0.93
C GLU A 118 22.53 0.52 1.65
#